data_AF-A0A432KIS8-F1
#
_entry.id   AF-A0A432KIS8-F1
#
_cell.length_a   1.000
_cell.length_b   1.000
_cell.length_c   1.000
_cell.angle_alpha   90.00
_cell.angle_beta   90.00
_cell.angle_gamma   90.00
#
_symmetry.space_group_name_H-M   'P 1'
#
loop_
_entity.id
_entity.type
_entity.pdbx_description
1 polymer ?
#
loop_
_entity_poly.entity_id
_entity_poly.type
_entity_poly.pdbx_seq_one_letter_code
_entity_poly.pdbx_strand_id
1 'polypeptide(L)'
;QFIRKSDYPEHLQIELAADRPEILSRGGSVIISPLGKILAGPLYNEEGLLTAEIDHDEIIKAKMDFDVIGHYARNDVFRFEVNGQPDLEKNE
;
A
#
# COMPACT_ATOMS: atom_id res chain seq x y z
N GLN A 1 1.54 3.05 9.32
CA GLN A 1 0.94 3.88 10.39
C GLN A 1 2.04 4.27 11.36
N PHE A 2 2.14 5.55 11.75
CA PHE A 2 3.03 5.99 12.83
C PHE A 2 2.23 6.02 14.13
N ILE A 3 2.74 5.38 15.19
CA ILE A 3 2.01 5.20 16.46
C ILE A 3 2.98 5.36 17.63
N ARG A 4 2.59 6.20 18.59
CA ARG A 4 3.21 6.40 19.89
C ARG A 4 2.41 5.70 20.98
N LYS A 5 3.02 5.51 22.15
CA LYS A 5 2.28 5.01 23.33
C LYS A 5 1.12 5.93 23.69
N SER A 6 1.32 7.24 23.59
CA SER A 6 0.33 8.27 23.88
C SER A 6 -0.95 8.18 23.04
N ASP A 7 -0.90 7.48 21.90
CA ASP A 7 -2.04 7.37 20.98
C ASP A 7 -3.05 6.31 21.45
N TYR A 8 -2.69 5.49 22.45
CA TYR A 8 -3.57 4.52 23.08
C TYR A 8 -4.34 5.14 24.26
N PRO A 9 -5.52 4.61 24.62
CA PRO A 9 -6.22 4.97 25.87
C PRO A 9 -5.33 4.81 27.12
N GLU A 10 -5.47 5.69 28.11
CA GLU A 10 -4.62 5.75 29.33
C GLU A 10 -4.44 4.40 30.04
N HIS A 11 -5.51 3.61 30.18
CA HIS A 11 -5.44 2.31 30.83
C HIS A 11 -4.49 1.31 30.13
N LEU A 12 -4.35 1.41 28.80
CA LEU A 12 -3.43 0.58 28.02
C LEU A 12 -2.01 1.17 27.98
N GLN A 13 -1.86 2.48 28.15
CA GLN A 13 -0.53 3.11 28.16
C GLN A 13 0.33 2.56 29.31
N ILE A 14 -0.26 2.34 30.48
CA ILE A 14 0.40 1.79 31.67
C ILE A 14 0.88 0.35 31.40
N GLU A 15 0.03 -0.48 30.78
CA GLU A 15 0.39 -1.86 30.44
C GLU A 15 1.51 -1.92 29.40
N LEU A 16 1.52 -1.00 28.44
CA LEU A 16 2.56 -0.87 27.41
C LEU A 16 3.85 -0.20 27.93
N ALA A 17 3.82 0.44 29.10
CA ALA A 17 4.91 1.29 29.59
C ALA A 17 6.15 0.50 30.03
N ALA A 18 5.99 -0.72 30.53
CA ALA A 18 7.03 -1.41 31.30
C ALA A 18 8.27 -1.83 30.48
N ASP A 19 8.11 -2.21 29.21
CA ASP A 19 9.19 -2.80 28.39
C ASP A 19 9.26 -2.27 26.95
N ARG A 20 8.26 -1.53 26.47
CA ARG A 20 8.19 -1.09 25.06
C ARG A 20 8.88 0.25 24.78
N PRO A 21 9.38 0.49 23.55
CA PRO A 21 9.81 1.81 23.11
C PRO A 21 8.63 2.79 23.00
N GLU A 22 8.92 4.11 23.01
CA GLU A 22 7.90 5.17 22.88
C GLU A 22 7.15 5.11 21.54
N ILE A 23 7.89 4.88 20.45
CA ILE A 23 7.33 4.65 19.13
C ILE A 23 7.04 3.16 18.98
N LEU A 24 5.75 2.82 18.95
CA LEU A 24 5.26 1.44 18.81
C LEU A 24 5.17 1.00 17.35
N SER A 25 4.92 1.95 16.44
CA SER A 25 4.98 1.73 15.00
C SER A 25 5.65 2.91 14.32
N ARG A 26 6.69 2.63 13.52
CA ARG A 26 7.59 3.66 12.99
C ARG A 26 7.06 4.40 11.76
N GLY A 27 5.83 4.13 11.31
CA GLY A 27 5.36 4.69 10.04
C GLY A 27 5.89 3.90 8.85
N GLY A 28 6.36 4.61 7.82
CA GLY A 28 6.88 4.05 6.57
C GLY A 28 5.98 4.26 5.37
N SER A 29 5.06 5.23 5.42
CA SER A 29 4.27 5.62 4.25
C SER A 29 5.21 6.02 3.11
N VAL A 30 4.91 5.58 1.88
CA VAL A 30 5.74 5.81 0.69
C VAL A 30 4.82 5.82 -0.54
N ILE A 31 5.19 6.60 -1.56
CA ILE A 31 4.53 6.62 -2.88
C ILE A 31 5.56 6.10 -3.89
N ILE A 32 5.21 5.08 -4.67
CA ILE A 32 6.10 4.41 -5.62
C ILE A 32 5.40 4.38 -6.99
N SER A 33 6.11 4.79 -8.03
CA SER A 33 5.66 4.71 -9.44
C SER A 33 5.52 3.26 -9.94
N PRO A 34 4.81 3.01 -11.05
CA PRO A 34 4.73 1.69 -11.67
C PRO A 34 6.08 1.06 -12.04
N LEU A 35 7.10 1.88 -12.29
CA LEU A 35 8.47 1.42 -12.62
C LEU A 35 9.38 1.26 -11.39
N GLY A 36 8.81 1.32 -10.17
CA GLY A 36 9.55 1.11 -8.92
C GLY A 36 10.32 2.34 -8.40
N LYS A 37 10.25 3.48 -9.08
CA LYS A 37 10.82 4.74 -8.57
C LYS A 37 10.02 5.25 -7.37
N ILE A 38 10.71 5.62 -6.29
CA ILE A 38 10.11 6.29 -5.12
C ILE A 38 9.80 7.74 -5.48
N LEU A 39 8.53 8.14 -5.35
CA LEU A 39 8.05 9.50 -5.63
C LEU A 39 7.99 10.36 -4.37
N ALA A 40 7.68 9.76 -3.21
CA ALA A 40 7.69 10.42 -1.91
C ALA A 40 7.89 9.40 -0.77
N GLY A 41 8.54 9.82 0.32
CA GLY A 41 8.86 8.95 1.47
C GLY A 41 10.11 8.08 1.25
N PRO A 42 10.31 7.01 2.05
CA PRO A 42 9.45 6.57 3.15
C PRO A 42 9.50 7.51 4.38
N LEU A 43 8.35 7.80 4.97
CA LEU A 43 8.25 8.66 6.16
C LEU A 43 8.36 7.84 7.45
N TYR A 44 9.49 7.88 8.13
CA TYR A 44 9.76 7.09 9.33
C TYR A 44 9.91 7.94 10.60
N ASN A 45 9.43 7.40 11.71
CA ASN A 45 9.56 7.95 13.07
C ASN A 45 8.87 9.31 13.29
N GLU A 46 8.02 9.72 12.35
CA GLU A 46 7.30 10.98 12.42
C GLU A 46 5.91 10.85 11.80
N GLU A 47 5.03 11.76 12.23
CA GLU A 47 3.74 12.00 11.60
C GLU A 47 3.91 13.03 10.48
N GLY A 48 3.21 12.86 9.36
CA GLY A 48 3.25 13.83 8.29
C GLY A 48 2.44 13.45 7.06
N LEU A 49 2.40 14.37 6.10
CA LEU A 49 1.71 14.22 4.83
C LEU A 49 2.74 14.06 3.70
N LEU A 50 2.64 12.98 2.94
CA LEU A 50 3.37 12.80 1.69
C LEU A 50 2.48 13.20 0.51
N THR A 51 3.02 13.96 -0.43
CA THR A 51 2.36 14.33 -1.68
C THR A 51 3.29 14.06 -2.85
N ALA A 52 2.73 13.74 -4.02
CA ALA A 52 3.46 13.54 -5.26
C ALA A 52 2.55 13.85 -6.45
N GLU A 53 3.13 14.33 -7.54
CA GLU A 53 2.45 14.41 -8.84
C GLU A 53 2.53 13.06 -9.56
N ILE A 54 1.44 12.67 -10.22
CA ILE A 54 1.31 11.38 -10.89
C ILE A 54 1.08 11.59 -12.38
N ASP A 55 1.95 11.00 -13.20
CA ASP A 55 1.73 10.84 -14.63
C ASP A 55 1.05 9.49 -14.89
N HIS A 56 -0.20 9.52 -15.36
CA HIS A 56 -0.97 8.32 -15.66
C HIS A 56 -0.42 7.55 -16.88
N ASP A 57 0.33 8.21 -17.77
CA ASP A 57 0.92 7.55 -18.95
C ASP A 57 2.01 6.56 -18.54
N GLU A 58 2.59 6.66 -17.34
CA GLU A 58 3.53 5.68 -16.82
C GLU A 58 2.92 4.28 -16.66
N ILE A 59 1.60 4.17 -16.48
CA ILE A 59 0.91 2.87 -16.39
C ILE A 59 0.98 2.13 -17.73
N ILE A 60 0.73 2.85 -18.83
CA ILE A 60 0.76 2.28 -20.18
C ILE A 60 2.18 1.85 -20.52
N LYS A 61 3.17 2.70 -20.21
CA LYS A 61 4.60 2.41 -20.40
C LYS A 61 5.01 1.16 -19.61
N ALA A 62 4.65 1.06 -18.34
CA ALA A 62 4.97 -0.10 -17.50
C ALA A 62 4.29 -1.40 -18.00
N LYS A 63 3.05 -1.32 -18.51
CA LYS A 63 2.35 -2.47 -19.10
C LYS A 63 2.94 -2.91 -20.43
N MET A 64 3.59 -2.01 -21.17
CA MET A 64 4.34 -2.39 -22.38
C MET A 64 5.49 -3.33 -22.04
N ASP A 65 6.18 -3.09 -20.91
CA ASP A 65 7.25 -3.96 -20.42
C ASP A 65 6.68 -5.24 -19.79
N PHE A 66 5.60 -5.13 -18.99
CA PHE A 66 5.02 -6.28 -18.30
C PHE A 66 3.51 -6.14 -18.04
N ASP A 67 2.69 -6.89 -18.79
CA ASP A 67 1.24 -6.98 -18.59
C ASP A 67 0.79 -8.38 -18.14
N VAL A 68 0.76 -8.57 -16.82
CA VAL A 68 0.53 -9.87 -16.15
C VAL A 68 -0.85 -10.48 -16.42
N ILE A 69 -1.89 -9.66 -16.61
CA ILE A 69 -3.25 -10.14 -16.91
C ILE A 69 -3.59 -10.14 -18.41
N GLY A 70 -2.65 -9.70 -19.25
CA GLY A 70 -2.80 -9.66 -20.71
C GLY A 70 -1.88 -10.66 -21.38
N HIS A 71 -0.90 -10.16 -22.14
CA HIS A 71 -0.06 -11.00 -23.00
C HIS A 71 0.85 -11.98 -22.24
N TYR A 72 1.14 -11.74 -20.96
CA TYR A 72 1.86 -12.68 -20.10
C TYR A 72 0.94 -13.65 -19.33
N ALA A 73 -0.39 -13.54 -19.43
CA ALA A 73 -1.31 -14.29 -18.59
C ALA A 73 -1.32 -15.81 -18.82
N ARG A 74 -0.89 -16.29 -20.01
CA ARG A 74 -0.92 -17.71 -20.40
C ARG A 74 -2.23 -18.41 -20.01
N ASN A 75 -3.34 -17.83 -20.45
CA ASN A 75 -4.69 -18.36 -20.18
C ASN A 75 -4.92 -19.77 -20.76
N ASP A 76 -4.01 -20.27 -21.60
CA ASP A 76 -3.93 -21.65 -22.08
C ASP A 76 -3.39 -22.63 -21.02
N VAL A 77 -2.73 -22.14 -19.97
CA VAL A 77 -2.15 -22.92 -18.88
C VAL A 77 -2.83 -22.64 -17.54
N PHE A 78 -3.08 -21.37 -17.24
CA PHE A 78 -3.62 -20.93 -15.96
C PHE A 78 -5.01 -20.33 -16.12
N ARG A 79 -5.92 -20.66 -15.19
CA ARG A 79 -7.25 -20.07 -15.08
C ARG A 79 -7.52 -19.71 -13.62
N PHE A 80 -7.96 -18.48 -13.39
CA PHE A 80 -8.36 -17.97 -12.09
C PHE A 80 -9.88 -17.82 -12.05
N GLU A 81 -10.53 -18.36 -11.03
CA GLU A 81 -11.96 -18.22 -10.79
C GLU A 81 -12.25 -17.91 -9.33
N VAL A 82 -13.28 -17.09 -9.10
CA VAL A 82 -13.73 -16.72 -7.77
C VAL A 82 -15.11 -17.33 -7.52
N ASN A 83 -15.20 -18.17 -6.49
CA ASN A 83 -16.46 -18.81 -6.09
C ASN A 83 -17.31 -17.84 -5.26
N GLY A 84 -18.58 -17.65 -5.65
CA GLY A 84 -19.51 -16.78 -4.93
C GLY A 84 -19.25 -15.28 -5.11
N GLN A 85 -18.61 -14.89 -6.21
CA GLN A 85 -18.48 -13.47 -6.58
C GLN A 85 -19.88 -12.86 -6.74
N PRO A 86 -20.20 -11.75 -6.06
CA PRO A 86 -21.44 -11.01 -6.32
C PRO A 86 -21.53 -10.55 -7.77
N ASP A 87 -22.75 -10.39 -8.28
CA ASP A 87 -22.98 -9.82 -9.61
C ASP A 87 -22.33 -8.43 -9.70
N LEU A 88 -21.53 -8.22 -10.75
CA LEU A 88 -20.91 -6.93 -11.00
C LEU A 88 -21.97 -5.99 -11.62
N GLU A 89 -22.24 -4.85 -10.97
CA GLU A 89 -22.97 -3.75 -11.61
C GLU A 89 -22.13 -3.20 -12.76
N LYS A 90 -22.58 -3.41 -13.99
CA LYS A 90 -22.00 -2.75 -15.16
C LYS A 90 -22.55 -1.33 -15.22
N ASN A 91 -21.74 -0.36 -14.85
CA ASN A 91 -22.01 1.04 -15.18
C ASN A 91 -21.63 1.25 -16.65
N GLU A 92 -22.63 1.57 -17.48
CA GLU A 92 -22.46 2.01 -18.87
C GLU A 92 -21.83 3.41 -18.95
#